data_AF-A0A944EQ01-F1
#
_entry.id   AF-A0A944EQ01-F1
#
_cell.length_a   1.000
_cell.length_b   1.000
_cell.length_c   1.000
_cell.angle_alpha   90.00
_cell.angle_beta   90.00
_cell.angle_gamma   90.00
#
_symmetry.space_group_name_H-M   'P 1'
#
loop_
_entity.id
_entity.type
_entity.pdbx_description
1 polymer ?
#
loop_
_entity_poly.entity_id
_entity_poly.type
_entity_poly.pdbx_seq_one_letter_code
_entity_poly.pdbx_strand_id
1 'polypeptide(L)'
;MTPTGPAELLATWEAGLAQHDSARSLLLHRAARPGAIADDLLSMPVGEREADLFALRRALFGERMQVRVECASCGEAMEFDLDATLFGTRTRTPDGPLRVEEGEWAVELRLPTVADLAAAGAVPDPAQARRVLVARCTVSAVRNGEDIAPERLASLLPEHIQRRLGGTAAEADPAADVTLNVACPECGEATPAELDITSYLWTELDTWARDLMLDVHLLATAYGWSEPEILALSPLRRRYYLELCADA
;
A
#
# COMPACT_ATOMS: atom_id res chain seq x y z
N MET A 1 -4.21 18.43 -4.62
CA MET A 1 -4.88 19.00 -3.43
C MET A 1 -5.16 17.85 -2.51
N THR A 2 -4.36 17.70 -1.45
CA THR A 2 -4.75 16.87 -0.31
C THR A 2 -4.16 17.55 0.90
N PRO A 3 -5.03 18.20 1.69
CA PRO A 3 -5.17 17.68 3.03
C PRO A 3 -6.65 17.51 3.37
N THR A 4 -7.03 16.25 3.54
CA THR A 4 -8.12 15.83 4.41
C THR A 4 -7.90 16.53 5.76
N GLY A 5 -8.88 17.28 6.26
CA GLY A 5 -8.75 17.94 7.57
C GLY A 5 -8.53 16.90 8.68
N PRO A 6 -8.02 17.29 9.87
CA PRO A 6 -7.78 16.34 10.96
C PRO A 6 -9.05 15.55 11.35
N ALA A 7 -10.23 16.17 11.28
CA ALA A 7 -11.50 15.49 11.50
C ALA A 7 -11.80 14.39 10.46
N GLU A 8 -11.54 14.66 9.17
CA GLU A 8 -11.77 13.70 8.09
C GLU A 8 -10.74 12.55 8.15
N LEU A 9 -9.51 12.85 8.57
CA LEU A 9 -8.46 11.86 8.75
C LEU A 9 -8.74 10.96 9.97
N LEU A 10 -9.26 11.52 11.08
CA LEU A 10 -9.78 10.74 12.20
C LEU A 10 -10.94 9.84 11.77
N ALA A 11 -11.92 10.36 11.01
CA ALA A 11 -13.03 9.54 10.51
C ALA A 11 -12.54 8.38 9.61
N THR A 12 -11.48 8.60 8.82
CA THR A 12 -10.84 7.56 8.02
C THR A 12 -10.20 6.48 8.90
N TRP A 13 -9.48 6.90 9.95
CA TRP A 13 -8.89 6.00 10.94
C TRP A 13 -9.96 5.20 11.70
N GLU A 14 -11.02 5.85 12.20
CA GLU A 14 -12.13 5.18 12.90
C GLU A 14 -12.80 4.12 12.02
N ALA A 15 -13.05 4.44 10.76
CA ALA A 15 -13.68 3.51 9.81
C ALA A 15 -12.82 2.25 9.55
N GLY A 16 -11.50 2.35 9.70
CA GLY A 16 -10.56 1.24 9.48
C GLY A 16 -10.21 0.42 10.72
N LEU A 17 -10.62 0.83 11.92
CA LEU A 17 -10.33 0.10 13.17
C LEU A 17 -10.84 -1.36 13.13
N ALA A 18 -12.06 -1.56 12.65
CA ALA A 18 -12.69 -2.89 12.55
C ALA A 18 -12.34 -3.66 11.26
N GLN A 19 -11.48 -3.10 10.41
CA GLN A 19 -11.20 -3.62 9.08
C GLN A 19 -9.90 -4.41 9.03
N HIS A 20 -9.83 -5.35 8.08
CA HIS A 20 -8.59 -6.01 7.67
C HIS A 20 -7.80 -5.15 6.67
N ASP A 21 -6.55 -5.52 6.39
CA ASP A 21 -5.58 -4.66 5.70
C ASP A 21 -6.01 -4.22 4.29
N SER A 22 -6.70 -5.09 3.53
CA SER A 22 -7.21 -4.73 2.20
C SER A 22 -8.28 -3.63 2.23
N ALA A 23 -9.17 -3.66 3.23
CA ALA A 23 -10.18 -2.64 3.42
C ALA A 23 -9.58 -1.33 3.97
N ARG A 24 -8.54 -1.41 4.82
CA ARG A 24 -7.74 -0.24 5.24
C ARG A 24 -7.03 0.41 4.07
N SER A 25 -6.44 -0.39 3.17
CA SER A 25 -5.79 0.11 1.94
C SER A 25 -6.75 0.96 1.10
N LEU A 26 -7.99 0.52 0.92
CA LEU A 26 -9.00 1.28 0.18
C LEU A 26 -9.41 2.59 0.87
N LEU A 27 -9.51 2.59 2.21
CA LEU A 27 -9.79 3.81 2.98
C LEU A 27 -8.66 4.83 2.83
N LEU A 28 -7.40 4.40 2.93
CA LEU A 28 -6.24 5.26 2.71
C LEU A 28 -6.18 5.75 1.26
N HIS A 29 -6.51 4.91 0.27
CA HIS A 29 -6.51 5.33 -1.13
C HIS A 29 -7.61 6.36 -1.44
N ARG A 30 -8.78 6.25 -0.80
CA ARG A 30 -9.82 7.31 -0.85
C ARG A 30 -9.33 8.63 -0.24
N ALA A 31 -8.59 8.57 0.87
CA ALA A 31 -7.99 9.76 1.45
C ALA A 31 -6.91 10.36 0.51
N ALA A 32 -6.18 9.53 -0.23
CA ALA A 32 -5.19 9.99 -1.22
C ALA A 32 -5.83 10.61 -2.47
N ARG A 33 -7.03 10.16 -2.87
CA ARG A 33 -7.81 10.69 -3.99
C ARG A 33 -9.22 11.14 -3.57
N PRO A 34 -9.36 12.29 -2.89
CA PRO A 34 -10.67 12.78 -2.48
C PRO A 34 -11.61 12.97 -3.67
N GLY A 35 -12.84 12.47 -3.54
CA GLY A 35 -13.88 12.56 -4.58
C GLY A 35 -13.82 11.48 -5.66
N ALA A 36 -12.81 10.59 -5.64
CA ALA A 36 -12.80 9.42 -6.53
C ALA A 36 -13.92 8.44 -6.14
N ILE A 37 -14.57 7.86 -7.14
CA ILE A 37 -15.56 6.79 -6.94
C ILE A 37 -14.85 5.47 -6.63
N ALA A 38 -15.50 4.58 -5.87
CA ALA A 38 -14.88 3.34 -5.41
C ALA A 38 -14.42 2.44 -6.57
N ASP A 39 -15.19 2.36 -7.65
CA ASP A 39 -14.88 1.52 -8.81
C ASP A 39 -13.63 1.99 -9.56
N ASP A 40 -13.36 3.31 -9.60
CA ASP A 40 -12.13 3.86 -10.19
C ASP A 40 -10.91 3.48 -9.37
N LEU A 41 -11.02 3.49 -8.04
CA LEU A 41 -9.94 3.07 -7.15
C LEU A 41 -9.67 1.57 -7.26
N LEU A 42 -10.73 0.76 -7.35
CA LEU A 42 -10.64 -0.69 -7.48
C LEU A 42 -10.10 -1.14 -8.84
N SER A 43 -10.33 -0.37 -9.90
CA SER A 43 -9.83 -0.68 -11.25
C SER A 43 -8.40 -0.17 -11.52
N MET A 44 -7.80 0.53 -10.58
CA MET A 44 -6.44 1.07 -10.71
C MET A 44 -5.37 -0.02 -10.62
N PRO A 45 -4.28 0.06 -11.40
CA PRO A 45 -3.11 -0.79 -11.20
C PRO A 45 -2.57 -0.70 -9.76
N VAL A 46 -2.07 -1.82 -9.27
CA VAL A 46 -1.59 -1.96 -7.89
C VAL A 46 -0.50 -0.94 -7.56
N GLY A 47 0.48 -0.73 -8.45
CA GLY A 47 1.57 0.23 -8.22
C GLY A 47 1.17 1.69 -8.37
N GLU A 48 0.14 2.02 -9.17
CA GLU A 48 -0.43 3.37 -9.17
C GLU A 48 -1.08 3.70 -7.82
N ARG A 49 -1.77 2.73 -7.22
CA ARG A 49 -2.32 2.86 -5.87
C ARG A 49 -1.21 2.96 -4.81
N GLU A 50 -0.13 2.18 -4.90
CA GLU A 50 1.04 2.32 -4.00
C GLU A 50 1.65 3.72 -4.10
N ALA A 51 1.84 4.23 -5.32
CA ALA A 51 2.36 5.57 -5.56
C ALA A 51 1.51 6.67 -4.90
N ASP A 52 0.18 6.54 -4.94
CA ASP A 52 -0.73 7.45 -4.25
C ASP A 52 -0.61 7.36 -2.73
N LEU A 53 -0.41 6.15 -2.18
CA LEU A 53 -0.22 5.96 -0.73
C LEU A 53 1.12 6.54 -0.25
N PHE A 54 2.21 6.34 -0.99
CA PHE A 54 3.48 7.03 -0.71
C PHE A 54 3.31 8.56 -0.78
N ALA A 55 2.58 9.07 -1.76
CA ALA A 55 2.32 10.50 -1.87
C ALA A 55 1.47 11.05 -0.70
N LEU A 56 0.43 10.32 -0.29
CA LEU A 56 -0.38 10.66 0.88
C LEU A 56 0.47 10.65 2.15
N ARG A 57 1.26 9.59 2.36
CA ARG A 57 2.18 9.47 3.49
C ARG A 57 3.10 10.68 3.59
N ARG A 58 3.72 11.07 2.47
CA ARG A 58 4.58 12.28 2.42
C ARG A 58 3.84 13.55 2.80
N ALA A 59 2.61 13.71 2.32
CA ALA A 59 1.80 14.88 2.62
C ALA A 59 1.39 14.97 4.10
N LEU A 60 1.21 13.82 4.77
CA LEU A 60 0.80 13.75 6.17
C LEU A 60 1.97 13.80 7.17
N PHE A 61 3.02 13.03 6.90
CA PHE A 61 4.10 12.74 7.87
C PHE A 61 5.49 13.16 7.39
N GLY A 62 5.59 13.76 6.19
CA GLY A 62 6.84 14.20 5.60
C GLY A 62 7.60 13.11 4.84
N GLU A 63 8.81 13.44 4.40
CA GLU A 63 9.58 12.62 3.46
C GLU A 63 10.36 11.48 4.13
N ARG A 64 10.73 11.63 5.40
CA ARG A 64 11.57 10.64 6.10
C ARG A 64 10.72 9.51 6.69
N MET A 65 11.02 8.27 6.36
CA MET A 65 10.41 7.05 6.89
C MET A 65 11.39 6.33 7.80
N GLN A 66 11.05 6.14 9.08
CA GLN A 66 11.82 5.26 9.94
C GLN A 66 11.31 3.83 9.77
N VAL A 67 12.19 2.91 9.37
CA VAL A 67 11.84 1.50 9.12
C VAL A 67 12.65 0.61 10.06
N ARG A 68 12.00 -0.45 10.54
CA ARG A 68 12.62 -1.50 11.34
C ARG A 68 12.49 -2.84 10.63
N VAL A 69 13.60 -3.56 10.52
CA VAL A 69 13.68 -4.89 9.90
C VAL A 69 14.51 -5.80 10.79
N GLU A 70 14.09 -7.05 10.96
CA GLU A 70 14.88 -8.07 11.65
C GLU A 70 15.74 -8.85 10.65
N CYS A 71 17.02 -9.05 10.97
CA CYS A 71 17.91 -9.82 10.12
C CYS A 71 17.49 -11.29 10.09
N ALA A 72 17.26 -11.85 8.90
CA ALA A 72 16.85 -13.24 8.75
C ALA A 72 17.93 -14.27 9.17
N SER A 73 19.20 -13.84 9.27
CA SER A 73 20.34 -14.72 9.61
C SER A 73 20.64 -14.73 11.11
N CYS A 74 20.77 -13.56 11.74
CA CYS A 74 21.18 -13.46 13.15
C CYS A 74 20.08 -12.95 14.10
N GLY A 75 18.95 -12.46 13.58
CA GLY A 75 17.84 -11.93 14.39
C GLY A 75 18.04 -10.50 14.90
N GLU A 76 19.16 -9.84 14.56
CA GLU A 76 19.40 -8.45 14.97
C GLU A 76 18.34 -7.50 14.40
N ALA A 77 17.85 -6.58 15.24
CA ALA A 77 16.90 -5.55 14.83
C ALA A 77 17.65 -4.36 14.23
N MET A 78 17.37 -4.06 12.96
CA MET A 78 17.97 -2.96 12.22
C MET A 78 16.96 -1.83 12.09
N GLU A 79 17.36 -0.63 12.48
CA GLU A 79 16.57 0.59 12.32
C GLU A 79 17.33 1.58 11.43
N PHE A 80 16.64 2.11 10.42
CA PHE A 80 17.22 3.05 9.48
C PHE A 80 16.14 3.96 8.89
N ASP A 81 16.59 5.06 8.29
CA ASP A 81 15.71 5.99 7.60
C ASP A 81 15.72 5.76 6.11
N LEU A 82 14.54 5.83 5.52
CA LEU A 82 14.31 5.86 4.09
C LEU A 82 13.76 7.22 3.68
N ASP A 83 14.08 7.62 2.46
CA ASP A 83 13.47 8.78 1.80
C ASP A 83 12.27 8.29 0.98
N ALA A 84 11.06 8.67 1.42
CA ALA A 84 9.79 8.34 0.77
C ALA A 84 9.67 8.91 -0.65
N THR A 85 10.52 9.86 -1.05
CA THR A 85 10.54 10.39 -2.43
C THR A 85 11.17 9.42 -3.42
N LEU A 86 11.96 8.45 -2.93
CA LEU A 86 12.55 7.40 -3.76
C LEU A 86 11.52 6.32 -4.16
N PHE A 87 10.36 6.29 -3.50
CA PHE A 87 9.30 5.32 -3.72
C PHE A 87 8.06 5.95 -4.34
N GLY A 88 7.22 5.11 -4.94
CA GLY A 88 5.98 5.56 -5.58
C GLY A 88 6.22 6.44 -6.81
N THR A 89 7.38 6.29 -7.46
CA THR A 89 7.59 6.94 -8.76
C THR A 89 6.68 6.26 -9.78
N ARG A 90 5.76 7.04 -10.35
CA ARG A 90 4.85 6.56 -11.40
C ARG A 90 5.68 6.18 -12.63
N THR A 91 5.95 4.89 -12.78
CA THR A 91 6.40 4.34 -14.06
C THR A 91 5.26 4.46 -15.04
N ARG A 92 5.57 4.77 -16.31
CA ARG A 92 4.57 4.81 -17.36
C ARG A 92 3.98 3.41 -17.48
N THR A 93 2.71 3.26 -17.12
CA THR A 93 1.93 2.04 -17.35
C THR A 93 2.01 1.72 -18.85
N PRO A 94 2.34 0.47 -19.24
CA PRO A 94 2.39 0.09 -20.64
C PRO A 94 1.07 0.40 -21.36
N ASP A 95 1.14 0.98 -22.56
CA ASP A 95 -0.02 1.24 -23.42
C ASP A 95 -0.48 -0.08 -24.09
N GLY A 96 -0.93 -1.05 -23.30
CA GLY A 96 -1.41 -2.35 -23.80
C GLY A 96 -1.06 -3.54 -22.90
N PRO A 97 -1.56 -4.74 -23.25
CA PRO A 97 -1.22 -5.94 -22.53
C PRO A 97 0.27 -6.29 -22.69
N LEU A 98 0.85 -6.75 -21.60
CA LEU A 98 2.14 -7.40 -21.57
C LEU A 98 2.03 -8.74 -22.30
N ARG A 99 3.13 -9.21 -22.90
CA ARG A 99 3.16 -10.46 -23.66
C ARG A 99 4.29 -11.35 -23.19
N VAL A 100 3.97 -12.59 -22.88
CA VAL A 100 4.91 -13.64 -22.50
C VAL A 100 4.79 -14.80 -23.49
N GLU A 101 5.90 -15.11 -24.16
CA GLU A 101 6.00 -16.25 -25.07
C GLU A 101 7.11 -17.19 -24.60
N GLU A 102 6.77 -18.46 -24.37
CA GLU A 102 7.73 -19.49 -23.98
C GLU A 102 7.24 -20.88 -24.38
N GLY A 103 8.03 -21.55 -25.23
CA GLY A 103 7.70 -22.87 -25.74
C GLY A 103 6.41 -22.86 -26.57
N GLU A 104 5.43 -23.66 -26.14
CA GLU A 104 4.12 -23.75 -26.79
C GLU A 104 3.14 -22.64 -26.38
N TRP A 105 3.50 -21.81 -25.40
CA TRP A 105 2.60 -20.83 -24.78
C TRP A 105 2.88 -19.41 -25.28
N ALA A 106 1.81 -18.71 -25.62
CA ALA A 106 1.79 -17.26 -25.79
C ALA A 106 0.63 -16.68 -24.96
N VAL A 107 0.94 -15.82 -23.99
CA VAL A 107 -0.04 -15.27 -23.04
C VAL A 107 0.07 -13.75 -23.03
N GLU A 108 -1.07 -13.09 -23.17
CA GLU A 108 -1.18 -11.64 -23.01
C GLU A 108 -1.87 -11.34 -21.69
N LEU A 109 -1.27 -10.47 -20.88
CA LEU A 109 -1.77 -10.10 -19.56
C LEU A 109 -1.81 -8.59 -19.38
N ARG A 110 -2.77 -8.10 -18.63
CA ARG A 110 -2.76 -6.74 -18.08
C ARG A 110 -2.10 -6.75 -16.69
N LEU A 111 -1.69 -5.58 -16.23
CA LEU A 111 -1.27 -5.42 -14.84
C LEU A 111 -2.42 -5.73 -13.87
N PRO A 112 -2.12 -6.31 -12.70
CA PRO A 112 -3.12 -6.51 -11.66
C PRO A 112 -3.71 -5.18 -11.19
N THR A 113 -5.02 -5.16 -10.97
CA THR A 113 -5.69 -4.02 -10.31
C THR A 113 -5.91 -4.29 -8.83
N VAL A 114 -6.26 -3.26 -8.08
CA VAL A 114 -6.65 -3.38 -6.66
C VAL A 114 -7.78 -4.40 -6.48
N ALA A 115 -8.76 -4.46 -7.40
CA ALA A 115 -9.84 -5.45 -7.38
C ALA A 115 -9.33 -6.89 -7.55
N ASP A 116 -8.30 -7.09 -8.37
CA ASP A 116 -7.73 -8.42 -8.57
C ASP A 116 -6.95 -8.88 -7.35
N LEU A 117 -6.19 -7.99 -6.74
CA LEU A 117 -5.46 -8.27 -5.51
C LEU A 117 -6.42 -8.57 -4.36
N ALA A 118 -7.51 -7.80 -4.23
CA ALA A 118 -8.55 -8.07 -3.25
C ALA A 118 -9.24 -9.43 -3.47
N ALA A 119 -9.53 -9.78 -4.73
CA ALA A 119 -10.11 -11.09 -5.06
C ALA A 119 -9.16 -12.25 -4.77
N ALA A 120 -7.85 -12.08 -5.04
CA ALA A 120 -6.83 -13.07 -4.72
C ALA A 120 -6.62 -13.20 -3.19
N GLY A 121 -6.58 -12.08 -2.46
CA GLY A 121 -6.40 -12.06 -1.01
C GLY A 121 -7.58 -12.65 -0.22
N ALA A 122 -8.76 -12.76 -0.83
CA ALA A 122 -9.90 -13.47 -0.25
C ALA A 122 -9.75 -15.00 -0.28
N VAL A 123 -8.73 -15.52 -0.97
CA VAL A 123 -8.45 -16.95 -1.10
C VAL A 123 -7.36 -17.37 -0.10
N PRO A 124 -7.66 -18.25 0.88
CA PRO A 124 -6.67 -18.62 1.91
C PRO A 124 -5.47 -19.40 1.40
N ASP A 125 -5.64 -20.24 0.37
CA ASP A 125 -4.55 -21.04 -0.21
C ASP A 125 -3.71 -20.19 -1.18
N PRO A 126 -2.40 -19.96 -0.91
CA PRO A 126 -1.57 -19.10 -1.76
C PRO A 126 -1.45 -19.58 -3.21
N ALA A 127 -1.43 -20.90 -3.42
CA ALA A 127 -1.37 -21.46 -4.78
C ALA A 127 -2.67 -21.19 -5.55
N GLN A 128 -3.83 -21.27 -4.89
CA GLN A 128 -5.12 -20.93 -5.46
C GLN A 128 -5.28 -19.41 -5.65
N ALA A 129 -4.82 -18.58 -4.71
CA ALA A 129 -4.81 -17.13 -4.84
C ALA A 129 -4.02 -16.68 -6.06
N ARG A 130 -2.83 -17.25 -6.28
CA ARG A 130 -2.02 -17.02 -7.49
C ARG A 130 -2.77 -17.41 -8.76
N ARG A 131 -3.44 -18.56 -8.76
CA ARG A 131 -4.26 -19.00 -9.92
C ARG A 131 -5.40 -18.03 -10.22
N VAL A 132 -6.08 -17.51 -9.19
CA VAL A 132 -7.12 -16.48 -9.35
C VAL A 132 -6.53 -15.21 -9.95
N LEU A 133 -5.38 -14.75 -9.44
CA LEU A 133 -4.73 -13.55 -9.95
C LEU A 133 -4.34 -13.70 -11.42
N VAL A 134 -3.69 -14.80 -11.78
CA VAL A 134 -3.28 -15.11 -13.17
C VAL A 134 -4.51 -15.16 -14.10
N ALA A 135 -5.57 -15.85 -13.70
CA ALA A 135 -6.78 -15.95 -14.51
C ALA A 135 -7.43 -14.58 -14.75
N ARG A 136 -7.51 -13.74 -13.70
CA ARG A 136 -8.14 -12.41 -13.78
C ARG A 136 -7.32 -11.40 -14.58
N CYS A 137 -5.99 -11.53 -14.56
CA CYS A 137 -5.08 -10.62 -15.27
C CYS A 137 -4.83 -11.04 -16.71
N THR A 138 -5.14 -12.29 -17.09
CA THR A 138 -4.95 -12.74 -18.48
C THR A 138 -6.00 -12.14 -19.40
N VAL A 139 -5.55 -11.55 -20.51
CA VAL A 139 -6.37 -11.01 -21.60
C VAL A 139 -6.60 -12.08 -22.66
N SER A 140 -5.54 -12.78 -23.07
CA SER A 140 -5.60 -13.89 -24.02
C SER A 140 -4.52 -14.91 -23.73
N ALA A 141 -4.76 -16.18 -24.10
CA ALA A 141 -3.77 -17.23 -23.97
C ALA A 141 -3.90 -18.22 -25.12
N VAL A 142 -2.78 -18.59 -25.70
CA VAL A 142 -2.67 -19.52 -26.83
C VAL A 142 -1.69 -20.63 -26.45
N ARG A 143 -2.04 -21.86 -26.80
CA ARG A 143 -1.17 -23.03 -26.68
C ARG A 143 -1.12 -23.78 -28.03
N ASN A 144 0.06 -23.98 -28.60
CA ASN A 144 0.24 -24.61 -29.92
C ASN A 144 -0.61 -23.98 -31.03
N GLY A 145 -0.86 -22.67 -30.96
CA GLY A 145 -1.71 -21.96 -31.92
C GLY A 145 -3.22 -22.09 -31.68
N GLU A 146 -3.66 -22.76 -30.61
CA GLU A 146 -5.07 -22.84 -30.21
C GLU A 146 -5.36 -21.94 -29.01
N ASP A 147 -6.47 -21.20 -29.07
CA ASP A 147 -6.91 -20.34 -27.96
C ASP A 147 -7.32 -21.17 -26.73
N ILE A 148 -6.85 -20.75 -25.56
CA ILE A 148 -7.18 -21.33 -24.28
C ILE A 148 -8.19 -20.44 -23.57
N ALA A 149 -9.36 -21.00 -23.26
CA ALA A 149 -10.37 -20.32 -22.47
C ALA A 149 -9.85 -19.93 -21.07
N PRO A 150 -10.12 -18.70 -20.56
CA PRO A 150 -9.61 -18.23 -19.27
C PRO A 150 -9.87 -19.16 -18.09
N GLU A 151 -11.01 -19.86 -18.09
CA GLU A 151 -11.43 -20.77 -17.01
C GLU A 151 -10.55 -22.02 -16.93
N ARG A 152 -9.98 -22.45 -18.06
CA ARG A 152 -9.08 -23.61 -18.13
C ARG A 152 -7.63 -23.22 -17.90
N LEU A 153 -7.29 -21.97 -18.20
CA LEU A 153 -5.92 -21.46 -18.22
C LEU A 153 -5.16 -21.73 -16.91
N ALA A 154 -5.73 -21.36 -15.76
CA ALA A 154 -5.05 -21.48 -14.47
C ALA A 154 -4.75 -22.93 -14.05
N SER A 155 -5.46 -23.92 -14.62
CA SER A 155 -5.21 -25.35 -14.39
C SER A 155 -4.21 -25.96 -15.36
N LEU A 156 -4.05 -25.36 -16.55
CA LEU A 156 -3.19 -25.86 -17.62
C LEU A 156 -1.81 -25.19 -17.63
N LEU A 157 -1.70 -23.96 -17.10
CA LEU A 157 -0.47 -23.17 -17.08
C LEU A 157 0.62 -23.86 -16.23
N PRO A 158 1.75 -24.25 -16.84
CA PRO A 158 2.89 -24.75 -16.09
C PRO A 158 3.42 -23.71 -15.10
N GLU A 159 3.99 -24.18 -13.99
CA GLU A 159 4.49 -23.29 -12.93
C GLU A 159 5.58 -22.32 -13.42
N HIS A 160 6.45 -22.75 -14.33
CA HIS A 160 7.47 -21.88 -14.90
C HIS A 160 6.87 -20.72 -15.70
N ILE A 161 5.81 -20.95 -16.48
CA ILE A 161 5.08 -19.88 -17.18
C ILE A 161 4.39 -18.95 -16.18
N GLN A 162 3.76 -19.48 -15.12
CA GLN A 162 3.17 -18.65 -14.06
C GLN A 162 4.21 -17.73 -13.42
N ARG A 163 5.41 -18.23 -13.13
CA ARG A 163 6.51 -17.42 -12.60
C ARG A 163 6.98 -16.35 -13.59
N ARG A 164 7.04 -16.67 -14.88
CA ARG A 164 7.41 -15.71 -15.92
C ARG A 164 6.37 -14.60 -16.09
N LEU A 165 5.08 -14.94 -16.05
CA LEU A 165 4.00 -13.95 -16.01
C LEU A 165 4.13 -13.00 -14.82
N GLY A 166 4.38 -13.55 -13.62
CA GLY A 166 4.60 -12.75 -12.41
C GLY A 166 5.83 -11.83 -12.53
N GLY A 167 6.96 -12.35 -13.02
CA GLY A 167 8.16 -11.56 -13.26
C GLY A 167 7.94 -10.44 -14.27
N THR A 168 7.27 -10.72 -15.39
CA THR A 168 6.94 -9.70 -16.39
C THR A 168 6.01 -8.62 -15.84
N ALA A 169 5.03 -8.99 -15.00
CA ALA A 169 4.18 -8.01 -14.34
C ALA A 169 4.95 -7.15 -13.33
N ALA A 170 5.85 -7.74 -12.53
CA ALA A 170 6.69 -7.03 -11.57
C ALA A 170 7.69 -6.06 -12.25
N GLU A 171 8.26 -6.47 -13.38
CA GLU A 171 9.13 -5.59 -14.19
C GLU A 171 8.36 -4.41 -14.79
N ALA A 172 7.09 -4.62 -15.16
CA ALA A 172 6.23 -3.60 -15.75
C ALA A 172 5.58 -2.66 -14.73
N ASP A 173 5.40 -3.12 -13.48
CA ASP A 173 4.88 -2.32 -12.36
C ASP A 173 5.78 -2.43 -11.11
N PRO A 174 6.99 -1.84 -11.13
CA PRO A 174 7.95 -1.94 -10.01
C PRO A 174 7.46 -1.29 -8.72
N ALA A 175 6.44 -0.42 -8.80
CA ALA A 175 5.86 0.24 -7.65
C ALA A 175 4.85 -0.65 -6.91
N ALA A 176 4.36 -1.74 -7.53
CA ALA A 176 3.37 -2.64 -6.94
C ALA A 176 3.90 -3.49 -5.79
N ASP A 177 5.21 -3.77 -5.79
CA ASP A 177 5.89 -4.61 -4.81
C ASP A 177 7.28 -4.04 -4.54
N VAL A 178 7.43 -3.38 -3.39
CA VAL A 178 8.69 -2.76 -2.98
C VAL A 178 9.41 -3.69 -2.02
N THR A 179 10.52 -4.27 -2.48
CA THR A 179 11.42 -5.07 -1.64
C THR A 179 12.73 -4.31 -1.39
N LEU A 180 13.06 -4.12 -0.12
CA LEU A 180 14.33 -3.56 0.34
C LEU A 180 15.35 -4.69 0.49
N ASN A 181 16.61 -4.44 0.13
CA ASN A 181 17.69 -5.38 0.42
C ASN A 181 18.63 -4.75 1.46
N VAL A 182 18.48 -5.15 2.72
CA VAL A 182 19.12 -4.50 3.87
C VAL A 182 20.33 -5.32 4.31
N ALA A 183 21.52 -4.74 4.25
CA ALA A 183 22.74 -5.37 4.77
C ALA A 183 22.79 -5.26 6.30
N CYS A 184 22.94 -6.40 6.98
CA CYS A 184 23.06 -6.42 8.44
C CYS A 184 24.43 -5.90 8.88
N PRO A 185 24.51 -4.90 9.77
CA PRO A 185 25.79 -4.38 10.25
C PRO A 185 26.55 -5.39 11.13
N GLU A 186 25.84 -6.34 11.76
CA GLU A 186 26.44 -7.32 12.67
C GLU A 186 27.03 -8.54 11.95
N CYS A 187 26.27 -9.15 11.03
CA CYS A 187 26.73 -10.36 10.35
C CYS A 187 27.12 -10.15 8.87
N GLY A 188 26.83 -8.98 8.29
CA GLY A 188 27.12 -8.67 6.89
C GLY A 188 26.16 -9.29 5.87
N GLU A 189 25.27 -10.20 6.29
CA GLU A 189 24.29 -10.83 5.41
C GLU A 189 23.18 -9.85 5.02
N ALA A 190 22.71 -9.96 3.78
CA ALA A 190 21.62 -9.14 3.26
C ALA A 190 20.27 -9.83 3.51
N THR A 191 19.30 -9.06 4.02
CA THR A 191 17.94 -9.52 4.25
C THR A 191 16.99 -8.79 3.29
N PRO A 192 16.26 -9.52 2.41
CA PRO A 192 15.15 -8.94 1.68
C PRO A 192 13.99 -8.65 2.64
N ALA A 193 13.42 -7.46 2.57
CA ALA A 193 12.29 -7.04 3.40
C ALA A 193 11.25 -6.32 2.54
N GLU A 194 10.02 -6.83 2.55
CA GLU A 194 8.88 -6.22 1.88
C GLU A 194 8.49 -4.92 2.62
N LEU A 195 8.32 -3.84 1.87
CA LEU A 195 7.81 -2.56 2.37
C LEU A 195 6.35 -2.40 1.93
N ASP A 196 5.42 -2.88 2.76
CA ASP A 196 4.00 -2.63 2.58
C ASP A 196 3.64 -1.21 3.08
N ILE A 197 3.44 -0.28 2.14
CA ILE A 197 3.07 1.10 2.47
C ILE A 197 1.71 1.19 3.16
N THR A 198 0.80 0.24 2.92
CA THR A 198 -0.53 0.25 3.55
C THR A 198 -0.38 0.04 5.05
N SER A 199 0.31 -1.03 5.43
CA SER A 199 0.56 -1.34 6.84
C SER A 199 1.38 -0.25 7.52
N TYR A 200 2.43 0.23 6.85
CA TYR A 200 3.28 1.29 7.39
C TYR A 200 2.49 2.59 7.65
N LEU A 201 1.78 3.09 6.62
CA LEU A 201 0.99 4.31 6.72
C LEU A 201 -0.14 4.16 7.75
N TRP A 202 -0.74 2.97 7.86
CA TRP A 202 -1.75 2.71 8.88
C TRP A 202 -1.20 2.81 10.30
N THR A 203 0.01 2.29 10.56
CA THR A 203 0.66 2.41 11.87
C THR A 203 0.99 3.87 12.22
N GLU A 204 1.48 4.66 11.26
CA GLU A 204 1.70 6.10 11.47
C GLU A 204 0.38 6.84 11.75
N LEU A 205 -0.67 6.51 10.98
CA LEU A 205 -2.00 7.08 11.15
C LEU A 205 -2.61 6.74 12.52
N ASP A 206 -2.47 5.50 12.99
CA ASP A 206 -2.96 5.07 14.30
C ASP A 206 -2.26 5.82 15.44
N THR A 207 -0.94 5.97 15.35
CA THR A 207 -0.16 6.75 16.31
C THR A 207 -0.61 8.20 16.35
N TRP A 208 -0.69 8.83 15.17
CA TRP A 208 -1.16 10.21 15.03
C TRP A 208 -2.58 10.42 15.58
N ALA A 209 -3.50 9.49 15.32
CA ALA A 209 -4.88 9.60 15.78
C ALA A 209 -4.98 9.54 17.30
N ARG A 210 -4.22 8.65 17.95
CA ARG A 210 -4.16 8.54 19.42
C ARG A 210 -3.59 9.79 20.06
N ASP A 211 -2.49 10.31 19.51
CA ASP A 211 -1.86 11.54 19.99
C ASP A 211 -2.83 12.73 19.83
N LEU A 212 -3.52 12.83 18.69
CA LEU A 212 -4.50 13.87 18.46
C LEU A 212 -5.69 13.80 19.44
N MET A 213 -6.21 12.62 19.73
CA MET A 213 -7.28 12.48 20.72
C MET A 213 -6.82 12.88 22.13
N LEU A 214 -5.56 12.58 22.48
CA LEU A 214 -4.96 13.05 23.73
C LEU A 214 -4.84 14.58 23.76
N ASP A 215 -4.36 15.19 22.69
CA ASP A 215 -4.30 16.65 22.55
C ASP A 215 -5.69 17.30 22.72
N VAL A 216 -6.72 16.73 22.08
CA VAL A 216 -8.10 17.17 22.20
C VAL A 216 -8.57 17.06 23.65
N HIS A 217 -8.32 15.93 24.30
CA HIS A 217 -8.70 15.73 25.70
C HIS A 217 -8.07 16.77 26.63
N LEU A 218 -6.77 17.03 26.50
CA LEU A 218 -6.04 17.99 27.33
C LEU A 218 -6.54 19.42 27.12
N LEU A 219 -6.71 19.84 25.86
CA LEU A 219 -7.18 21.19 25.54
C LEU A 219 -8.64 21.42 25.94
N ALA A 220 -9.51 20.42 25.71
CA ALA A 220 -10.90 20.50 26.13
C ALA A 220 -11.01 20.61 27.66
N THR A 221 -10.18 19.87 28.40
CA THR A 221 -10.18 19.90 29.87
C THR A 221 -9.65 21.24 30.41
N ALA A 222 -8.62 21.81 29.80
CA ALA A 222 -8.00 23.05 30.28
C ALA A 222 -8.79 24.32 29.90
N TYR A 223 -9.37 24.35 28.69
CA TYR A 223 -9.98 25.57 28.13
C TYR A 223 -11.50 25.48 27.96
N GLY A 224 -12.10 24.29 28.08
CA GLY A 224 -13.53 24.07 27.86
C GLY A 224 -13.98 24.13 26.40
N TRP A 225 -13.04 24.10 25.45
CA TRP A 225 -13.34 24.10 24.01
C TRP A 225 -13.87 22.74 23.55
N SER A 226 -14.76 22.77 22.56
CA SER A 226 -15.26 21.57 21.91
C SER A 226 -14.23 20.96 20.94
N GLU A 227 -14.37 19.67 20.64
CA GLU A 227 -13.50 18.99 19.68
C GLU A 227 -13.46 19.70 18.31
N PRO A 228 -14.57 20.12 17.68
CA PRO A 228 -14.50 20.85 16.41
C PRO A 228 -13.71 22.16 16.49
N GLU A 229 -13.81 22.90 17.61
CA GLU A 229 -13.05 24.13 17.82
C GLU A 229 -11.55 23.84 17.93
N ILE A 230 -11.17 22.75 18.62
CA ILE A 230 -9.78 22.32 18.78
C ILE A 230 -9.19 21.80 17.46
N LEU A 231 -9.96 21.01 16.70
CA LEU A 231 -9.55 20.49 15.40
C LEU A 231 -9.43 21.59 14.34
N ALA A 232 -10.17 22.69 14.47
CA ALA A 232 -10.04 23.88 13.63
C ALA A 232 -8.76 24.69 13.92
N LEU A 233 -8.10 24.48 15.07
CA LEU A 233 -6.79 25.08 15.33
C LEU A 233 -5.74 24.47 14.39
N SER A 234 -4.83 25.32 13.90
CA SER A 234 -3.64 24.83 13.22
C SER A 234 -2.78 23.99 14.16
N PRO A 235 -2.01 23.00 13.64
CA PRO A 235 -1.13 22.18 14.46
C PRO A 235 -0.18 23.00 15.35
N LEU A 236 0.35 24.11 14.82
CA LEU A 236 1.24 25.02 15.56
C LEU A 236 0.54 25.65 16.77
N ARG A 237 -0.69 26.17 16.59
CA ARG A 237 -1.45 26.79 17.69
C ARG A 237 -1.83 25.77 18.75
N ARG A 238 -2.26 24.57 18.32
CA ARG A 238 -2.60 23.47 19.22
C ARG A 238 -1.42 23.12 20.13
N ARG A 239 -0.23 22.95 19.55
CA ARG A 239 1.00 22.67 20.30
C ARG A 239 1.34 23.75 21.32
N TYR A 240 1.27 25.03 20.95
CA TYR A 240 1.52 26.12 21.91
C TYR A 240 0.54 26.13 23.08
N TYR A 241 -0.75 25.85 22.85
CA TYR A 241 -1.71 25.77 23.95
C TYR A 241 -1.45 24.57 24.86
N LEU A 242 -0.99 23.44 24.31
CA LEU A 242 -0.60 22.26 25.09
C LEU A 242 0.64 22.52 25.96
N GLU A 243 1.64 23.21 25.42
CA GLU A 243 2.82 23.65 26.19
C GLU A 243 2.40 24.50 27.40
N LEU A 244 1.47 25.46 27.21
CA LEU A 244 0.93 26.27 28.30
C LEU A 244 0.12 25.47 29.33
N CYS A 245 -0.49 24.36 28.93
CA CYS A 245 -1.16 23.45 29.86
C CYS A 245 -0.17 22.66 30.73
N ALA A 246 1.03 22.36 30.21
CA ALA A 246 2.05 21.59 30.94
C ALA A 246 2.78 22.44 32.00
N ASP A 247 2.84 23.75 31.81
CA ASP A 247 3.47 24.72 32.72
C ASP A 247 2.55 25.25 33.82
N ALA A 248 1.28 24.81 33.86
CA ALA A 248 0.22 25.27 34.78
C ALA A 248 -0.06 24.27 35.91
#